data_AF-A0A1G8IZY8-F1
#
_entry.id   AF-A0A1G8IZY8-F1
#
_cell.length_a   1.000
_cell.length_b   1.000
_cell.length_c   1.000
_cell.angle_alpha   90.00
_cell.angle_beta   90.00
_cell.angle_gamma   90.00
#
_symmetry.space_group_name_H-M   'P 1'
#
loop_
_entity.id
_entity.type
_entity.pdbx_description
1 polymer ?
#
loop_
_entity_poly.entity_id
_entity_poly.type
_entity_poly.pdbx_seq_one_letter_code
_entity_poly.pdbx_strand_id
1 'polypeptide(L)'
;MTGYYVRPDALRSQTRVYDEQHTDMEQVRDNLRAAFDRDGNTLGSDLYGAELAKKLPGIEKHIFTALDAYIKELEHTSTGLHRTADTYELADRIRLPGS
;
A
#
# COMPACT_ATOMS: atom_id res chain seq x y z
N MET A 1 -17.93 9.10 -32.99
CA MET A 1 -16.95 8.46 -32.09
C MET A 1 -17.17 8.99 -30.68
N THR A 2 -17.79 8.22 -29.81
CA THR A 2 -17.86 8.50 -28.36
C THR A 2 -16.51 8.20 -27.76
N GLY A 3 -15.66 9.23 -27.63
CA GLY A 3 -14.41 9.10 -26.88
C GLY A 3 -14.72 8.79 -25.42
N TYR A 4 -14.03 7.79 -24.85
CA TYR A 4 -14.07 7.53 -23.42
C TYR A 4 -13.57 8.77 -22.68
N TYR A 5 -14.50 9.53 -22.09
CA TYR A 5 -14.19 10.65 -21.21
C TYR A 5 -13.95 10.09 -19.81
N VAL A 6 -12.69 9.77 -19.50
CA VAL A 6 -12.28 9.58 -18.11
C VAL A 6 -12.14 10.97 -17.49
N ARG A 7 -12.88 11.25 -16.42
CA ARG A 7 -12.77 12.54 -15.72
C ARG A 7 -11.47 12.55 -14.89
N PRO A 8 -10.53 13.48 -15.13
CA PRO A 8 -9.29 13.57 -14.35
C PRO A 8 -9.54 13.67 -12.84
N ASP A 9 -10.63 14.31 -12.42
CA ASP A 9 -11.04 14.40 -11.02
C ASP A 9 -11.36 13.04 -10.38
N ALA A 10 -11.91 12.09 -11.15
CA ALA A 10 -12.18 10.74 -10.66
C ALA A 10 -10.88 9.95 -10.46
N LEU A 11 -9.89 10.14 -11.34
CA LEU A 11 -8.56 9.56 -11.17
C LEU A 11 -7.87 10.12 -9.93
N ARG A 12 -7.89 11.44 -9.74
CA ARG A 12 -7.31 12.09 -8.54
C ARG A 12 -7.98 11.64 -7.25
N SER A 13 -9.32 11.56 -7.23
CA SER A 13 -10.06 11.04 -6.08
C SER A 13 -9.63 9.62 -5.74
N GLN A 14 -9.45 8.77 -6.77
CA GLN A 14 -9.02 7.39 -6.56
C GLN A 14 -7.56 7.32 -6.09
N THR A 15 -6.67 8.16 -6.62
CA THR A 15 -5.28 8.23 -6.17
C THR A 15 -5.19 8.54 -4.69
N ARG A 16 -5.96 9.52 -4.21
CA ARG A 16 -6.01 9.87 -2.79
C ARG A 16 -6.43 8.69 -1.91
N VAL A 17 -7.39 7.88 -2.35
CA VAL A 17 -7.80 6.66 -1.62
C VAL A 17 -6.65 5.67 -1.52
N TYR A 18 -5.88 5.46 -2.59
CA TYR A 18 -4.72 4.58 -2.56
C TYR A 18 -3.57 5.12 -1.70
N ASP A 19 -3.36 6.44 -1.68
CA ASP A 19 -2.37 7.09 -0.81
C ASP A 19 -2.75 6.95 0.67
N GLU A 20 -4.03 7.18 1.01
CA GLU A 20 -4.54 6.99 2.37
C GLU A 20 -4.41 5.53 2.81
N GLN A 21 -4.77 4.57 1.93
CA GLN A 21 -4.58 3.14 2.20
C GLN A 21 -3.12 2.75 2.36
N HIS A 22 -2.21 3.35 1.59
CA HIS A 22 -0.77 3.11 1.73
C HIS A 22 -0.28 3.53 3.11
N THR A 23 -0.59 4.76 3.54
CA THR A 23 -0.22 5.28 4.85
C THR A 23 -0.82 4.44 5.99
N ASP A 24 -2.10 4.06 5.89
CA ASP A 24 -2.75 3.20 6.89
C ASP A 24 -2.03 1.85 7.00
N MET A 25 -1.65 1.26 5.87
CA MET A 25 -0.96 -0.03 5.86
C MET A 25 0.47 0.03 6.39
N GLU A 26 1.20 1.11 6.14
CA GLU A 26 2.51 1.36 6.77
C GLU A 26 2.36 1.43 8.29
N GLN A 27 1.36 2.17 8.78
CA GLN A 27 1.09 2.28 10.21
C GLN A 27 0.73 0.93 10.84
N VAL A 28 -0.08 0.12 10.16
CA VAL A 28 -0.43 -1.24 10.60
C VAL A 28 0.81 -2.12 10.67
N ARG A 29 1.67 -2.09 9.64
CA ARG A 29 2.93 -2.84 9.62
C ARG A 29 3.82 -2.46 10.80
N ASP A 30 3.98 -1.16 11.04
CA ASP A 30 4.89 -0.66 12.06
C ASP A 30 4.36 -0.97 13.48
N ASN A 31 3.04 -0.85 13.69
CA ASN A 31 2.38 -1.26 14.92
C ASN A 31 2.54 -2.76 15.19
N LEU A 32 2.40 -3.58 14.14
CA LEU A 32 2.57 -5.02 14.26
C LEU A 32 4.02 -5.39 14.59
N ARG A 33 5.00 -4.71 13.99
CA ARG A 33 6.42 -4.90 14.33
C ARG A 33 6.71 -4.54 15.77
N ALA A 34 6.21 -3.40 16.24
CA ALA A 34 6.33 -3.02 17.64
C ALA A 34 5.70 -4.05 18.59
N ALA A 35 4.59 -4.68 18.20
CA ALA A 35 3.97 -5.76 18.98
C ALA A 35 4.84 -7.03 18.99
N PHE A 36 5.40 -7.45 17.86
CA PHE A 36 6.34 -8.58 17.79
C PHE A 36 7.60 -8.33 18.63
N ASP A 37 8.18 -7.12 18.57
CA ASP A 37 9.36 -6.75 19.36
C ASP A 37 9.07 -6.76 20.86
N ARG A 38 7.88 -6.32 21.28
CA ARG A 38 7.44 -6.33 22.67
C ARG A 38 7.14 -7.74 23.18
N ASP A 39 6.35 -8.50 22.42
CA ASP A 39 5.72 -9.74 22.88
C ASP A 39 6.55 -10.99 22.54
N GLY A 40 7.43 -10.93 21.54
CA GLY A 40 8.33 -12.02 21.16
C GLY A 40 9.27 -12.46 22.30
N ASN A 41 9.51 -11.59 23.28
CA ASN A 41 10.27 -11.88 24.50
C ASN A 41 9.45 -12.59 25.61
N THR A 42 8.14 -12.75 25.44
CA THR A 42 7.22 -13.22 26.51
C THR A 42 6.69 -14.64 26.30
N LEU A 43 7.04 -15.31 25.21
CA LEU A 43 6.63 -16.70 24.95
C LEU A 43 7.29 -17.61 26.00
N GLY A 44 6.51 -17.95 27.04
CA GLY A 44 6.96 -18.61 28.25
C GLY A 44 7.75 -19.91 28.04
N SER A 45 8.41 -20.37 29.11
CA SER A 45 9.35 -21.50 29.10
C SER A 45 8.72 -22.89 29.01
N ASP A 46 7.44 -23.00 28.64
CA ASP A 46 6.80 -24.29 28.44
C ASP A 46 7.16 -24.89 27.07
N LEU A 47 6.88 -26.19 26.89
CA LEU A 47 7.23 -26.91 25.66
C LEU A 47 6.55 -26.31 24.42
N TYR A 48 5.37 -25.69 24.60
CA TYR A 48 4.60 -25.09 23.52
C TYR A 48 5.18 -23.72 23.13
N GLY A 49 5.53 -22.87 24.11
CA GLY A 49 6.21 -21.60 23.93
C GLY A 49 7.58 -21.77 23.27
N ALA A 50 8.34 -22.81 23.65
CA ALA A 50 9.61 -23.13 23.02
C ALA A 50 9.46 -23.58 21.54
N GLU A 51 8.44 -24.36 21.22
CA GLU A 51 8.15 -24.74 19.83
C GLU A 51 7.61 -23.58 19.00
N LEU A 52 6.78 -22.72 19.59
CA LEU A 52 6.30 -21.51 18.95
C LEU A 52 7.43 -20.52 18.68
N ALA A 53 8.34 -20.32 19.64
CA ALA A 53 9.52 -19.47 19.49
C ALA A 53 10.43 -19.88 18.32
N LYS A 54 10.52 -21.18 17.99
CA LYS A 54 11.27 -21.66 16.82
C LYS A 54 10.61 -21.27 15.50
N LYS A 55 9.28 -21.24 15.45
CA LYS A 55 8.50 -20.95 14.23
C LYS A 55 8.22 -19.46 14.05
N LEU A 56 8.19 -18.70 15.15
CA LEU A 56 7.84 -17.29 15.17
C LEU A 56 8.66 -16.46 14.18
N PRO A 57 10.00 -16.58 14.07
CA PRO A 57 10.77 -15.79 13.11
C PRO A 57 10.38 -16.05 11.65
N GLY A 58 10.01 -17.30 11.33
CA GLY A 58 9.55 -17.66 9.99
C GLY A 58 8.16 -17.10 9.68
N ILE A 59 7.25 -17.17 10.66
CA ILE A 59 5.90 -16.59 10.56
C ILE A 59 6.00 -15.06 10.42
N GLU A 60 6.78 -14.43 11.29
CA GLU A 60 7.03 -12.99 11.30
C GLU A 60 7.58 -12.52 9.95
N LYS A 61 8.62 -13.19 9.43
CA LYS A 61 9.18 -12.90 8.12
C LYS A 61 8.13 -13.00 7.01
N HIS A 62 7.29 -14.03 7.02
CA HIS A 62 6.27 -14.22 5.99
C HIS A 62 5.20 -13.11 6.03
N ILE A 63 4.74 -12.76 7.23
CA ILE A 63 3.78 -11.67 7.44
C ILE A 63 4.34 -10.34 6.92
N PHE A 64 5.55 -9.96 7.32
CA PHE A 64 6.14 -8.70 6.88
C PHE A 64 6.46 -8.68 5.38
N THR A 65 6.88 -9.80 4.81
CA THR A 65 7.07 -9.91 3.35
C THR A 65 5.76 -9.66 2.60
N ALA A 66 4.64 -10.22 3.08
CA ALA A 66 3.33 -10.03 2.46
C ALA A 66 2.83 -8.58 2.60
N LEU A 67 3.01 -7.98 3.79
CA LEU A 67 2.67 -6.58 4.03
C LEU A 67 3.48 -5.63 3.13
N ASP A 68 4.79 -5.82 3.02
CA ASP A 68 5.66 -5.00 2.17
C ASP A 68 5.31 -5.15 0.68
N ALA A 69 4.93 -6.35 0.24
CA ALA A 69 4.46 -6.57 -1.13
C ALA A 69 3.17 -5.79 -1.41
N TYR A 70 2.20 -5.86 -0.49
CA TYR A 70 0.93 -5.17 -0.63
C TYR A 70 1.08 -3.64 -0.62
N ILE A 71 1.89 -3.09 0.29
CA ILE A 71 2.21 -1.66 0.35
C ILE A 71 2.81 -1.18 -0.99
N LYS A 72 3.75 -1.94 -1.56
CA LYS A 72 4.32 -1.63 -2.89
C LYS A 72 3.30 -1.66 -4.02
N GLU A 73 2.31 -2.56 -3.97
CA GLU A 73 1.24 -2.59 -4.96
C GLU A 73 0.33 -1.35 -4.86
N LEU A 74 0.06 -0.87 -3.64
CA LEU A 74 -0.69 0.37 -3.42
C LEU A 74 0.07 1.58 -3.98
N GLU A 75 1.37 1.69 -3.67
CA GLU A 75 2.25 2.76 -4.19
C GLU A 75 2.31 2.74 -5.73
N HIS A 76 2.48 1.56 -6.31
CA HIS A 76 2.54 1.39 -7.75
C HIS A 76 1.23 1.82 -8.43
N THR A 77 0.10 1.43 -7.85
CA THR A 77 -1.24 1.77 -8.36
C THR A 77 -1.49 3.28 -8.27
N SER A 78 -1.21 3.90 -7.11
CA SER A 78 -1.31 5.35 -6.92
C SER A 78 -0.45 6.11 -7.95
N THR A 79 0.81 5.70 -8.12
CA THR A 79 1.73 6.31 -9.09
C THR A 79 1.21 6.19 -10.53
N GLY A 80 0.65 5.03 -10.89
CA GLY A 80 0.04 4.81 -12.20
C GLY A 80 -1.16 5.72 -12.45
N LEU A 81 -2.02 5.91 -11.44
CA LEU A 81 -3.16 6.81 -11.50
C LEU A 81 -2.74 8.28 -11.61
N HIS A 82 -1.73 8.72 -10.85
CA HIS A 82 -1.15 10.07 -10.96
C HIS A 82 -0.66 10.35 -12.39
N ARG A 83 0.18 9.47 -12.94
CA ARG A 83 0.71 9.63 -14.31
C ARG A 83 -0.40 9.67 -15.36
N THR A 84 -1.44 8.86 -15.17
CA THR A 84 -2.59 8.82 -16.08
C THR A 84 -3.37 10.13 -16.02
N ALA A 85 -3.65 10.66 -14.83
CA ALA A 85 -4.32 11.94 -14.64
C ALA A 85 -3.54 13.09 -15.30
N ASP A 86 -2.22 13.15 -15.06
CA ASP A 86 -1.33 14.16 -15.66
C ASP A 86 -1.35 14.11 -17.19
N THR A 87 -1.38 12.89 -17.75
CA THR A 87 -1.44 12.68 -19.20
C THR A 87 -2.76 13.21 -19.79
N TYR A 88 -3.89 12.94 -19.13
CA TYR A 88 -5.19 13.46 -19.58
C TYR A 88 -5.28 14.98 -19.47
N GLU A 89 -4.78 15.57 -18.38
CA GLU A 89 -4.74 17.03 -18.23
C GLU A 89 -3.87 17.70 -19.28
N LEU A 90 -2.72 17.11 -19.60
CA LEU A 90 -1.86 17.62 -20.66
C LEU A 90 -2.55 17.52 -22.01
N ALA A 91 -3.22 16.40 -22.30
CA ALA A 91 -3.99 16.22 -23.53
C ALA A 91 -5.12 17.24 -23.66
N ASP A 92 -5.85 17.52 -22.57
CA ASP A 92 -6.89 18.54 -22.55
C ASP A 92 -6.32 19.96 -22.77
N ARG A 93 -5.17 20.30 -22.17
CA ARG A 93 -4.49 21.57 -22.42
C ARG A 93 -4.00 21.71 -23.86
N ILE A 94 -3.45 20.64 -24.45
CA ILE A 94 -2.97 20.61 -25.84
C ILE A 94 -4.13 20.61 -26.85
N ARG A 95 -5.34 20.19 -26.45
CA ARG A 95 -6.53 20.24 -27.29
C ARG A 95 -7.23 21.61 -27.30
N LEU A 96 -6.95 22.46 -26.30
CA LEU A 96 -7.51 23.82 -26.17
C LEU A 96 -6.65 25.01 -26.67
N PRO A 97 -5.55 24.88 -27.46
CA PRO A 97 -4.82 26.04 -27.95
C PRO A 97 -5.54 26.60 -29.19
N GLY A 98 -6.51 27.48 -28.96
CA GLY A 98 -7.14 28.30 -30.01
C GLY A 98 -8.67 28.25 -30.08
N SER A 99 -9.35 28.61 -28.99
CA SER A 99 -10.75 29.05 -29.02
C SER A 99 -10.86 30.48 -28.50
#